data_AF-A0AAV0XLK6-F1
#
_entry.id   AF-A0AAV0XLK6-F1
#
_cell.length_a   1.000
_cell.length_b   1.000
_cell.length_c   1.000
_cell.angle_alpha   90.00
_cell.angle_beta   90.00
_cell.angle_gamma   90.00
#
_symmetry.space_group_name_H-M   'P 1'
#
loop_
_entity.id
_entity.type
_entity.pdbx_description
1 polymer ?
#
loop_
_entity_poly.entity_id
_entity_poly.type
_entity_poly.pdbx_seq_one_letter_code
_entity_poly.pdbx_strand_id
1 'polypeptide(L)'
;MGDYDFASSGEISVYKWMDRGKKPVVVVSSIHKGEDITVVKRKNNVGIREDVKCPKSIADYNKYMGGVDHFDQLLECYNITWKSRRWWMKLFYYFCDATIVNSYIMYTTTVKLTSNREKPLTHLMYRSLLADELIGQFCNRKAFLPKKVIPSTKRKPTDVGRGRIILAGNNSRLQNVGNHMPIAGKYNRCRLCSTKKNVKRSKIHCQECEVALCLDCFLPFHSQ
;
A
#
# COMPACT_ATOMS: atom_id res chain seq x y z
N MET A 1 -7.93 31.49 31.97
CA MET A 1 -7.55 30.73 30.77
C MET A 1 -6.27 31.36 30.26
N GLY A 2 -5.19 30.59 30.16
CA GLY A 2 -3.86 31.13 29.82
C GLY A 2 -2.95 31.44 31.01
N ASP A 3 -3.39 31.20 32.24
CA ASP A 3 -2.52 31.32 33.42
C ASP A 3 -1.44 30.24 33.34
N TYR A 4 -0.19 30.62 33.58
CA TYR A 4 0.92 29.69 33.60
C TYR A 4 1.84 30.01 34.78
N ASP A 5 2.50 28.97 35.25
CA ASP A 5 3.50 29.02 36.31
C ASP A 5 4.67 28.13 35.87
N PHE A 6 5.88 28.44 36.31
CA PHE A 6 7.05 27.66 35.99
C PHE A 6 8.02 27.60 37.17
N ALA A 7 8.75 26.49 37.25
CA ALA A 7 9.86 26.31 38.17
C ALA A 7 11.05 25.75 37.38
N SER A 8 12.24 26.30 37.62
CA SER A 8 13.48 25.82 37.00
C SER A 8 14.45 25.34 38.06
N SER A 9 15.17 24.25 37.75
CA SER A 9 16.27 23.74 38.55
C SER A 9 17.40 23.32 37.60
N GLY A 10 18.50 24.06 37.62
CA GLY A 10 19.58 23.89 36.66
C GLY A 10 19.09 24.08 35.22
N GLU A 11 19.32 23.06 34.38
CA GLU A 11 18.92 23.05 32.96
C GLU A 11 17.49 22.57 32.72
N ILE A 12 16.77 22.15 33.77
CA ILE A 12 15.42 21.60 33.65
C ILE A 12 14.39 22.63 34.10
N SER A 13 13.43 22.91 33.22
CA SER A 13 12.27 23.77 33.48
C SER A 13 10.98 22.95 33.49
N VAL A 14 10.15 23.14 34.50
CA VAL A 14 8.81 22.57 34.62
C VAL A 14 7.79 23.69 34.43
N TYR A 15 6.82 23.45 33.56
CA TYR A 15 5.76 24.40 33.22
C TYR A 15 4.42 23.83 33.64
N LYS A 16 3.58 24.66 34.22
CA LYS A 16 2.19 24.37 34.54
C LYS A 16 1.33 25.39 33.81
N TRP A 17 0.45 24.94 32.93
CA TRP A 17 -0.41 25.82 32.13
C TRP A 17 -1.88 25.47 32.28
N MET A 18 -2.71 26.48 32.51
CA MET A 18 -4.15 26.38 32.61
C MET A 18 -4.77 26.73 31.26
N ASP A 19 -5.10 25.71 30.45
CA ASP A 19 -5.83 25.90 29.19
C ASP A 19 -7.31 26.24 29.46
N ARG A 20 -8.24 25.31 29.20
CA ARG A 20 -9.69 25.52 29.39
C ARG A 20 -10.27 24.93 30.66
N GLY A 21 -9.59 23.94 31.22
CA GLY A 21 -10.11 23.10 32.29
C GLY A 21 -9.58 23.48 33.67
N LYS A 22 -10.15 22.83 34.69
CA LYS A 22 -9.62 22.87 36.05
C LYS A 22 -8.30 22.09 36.20
N LYS A 23 -8.00 21.21 35.23
CA LYS A 23 -6.78 20.40 35.22
C LYS A 23 -5.65 21.16 34.52
N PRO A 24 -4.50 21.38 35.18
CA PRO A 24 -3.34 21.96 34.53
C PRO A 24 -2.69 20.98 33.56
N VAL A 25 -2.13 21.50 32.47
CA VAL A 25 -1.17 20.79 31.62
C VAL A 25 0.22 21.01 32.23
N VAL A 26 0.92 19.93 32.56
CA VAL A 26 2.27 20.00 33.12
C VAL A 26 3.25 19.41 32.12
N VAL A 27 4.31 20.16 31.79
CA VAL A 27 5.36 19.74 30.86
C VAL A 27 6.72 20.00 31.48
N VAL A 28 7.64 19.08 31.27
CA VAL A 28 9.06 19.22 31.66
C VAL A 28 9.89 19.39 30.39
N SER A 29 10.84 20.31 30.42
CA SER A 29 11.76 20.51 29.30
C SER A 29 13.17 20.85 29.77
N SER A 30 14.16 20.30 29.08
CA SER A 30 15.59 20.63 29.25
C SER A 30 16.11 21.66 28.25
N ILE A 31 15.26 22.16 27.36
CA ILE A 31 15.66 23.04 26.23
C ILE A 31 15.14 24.47 26.43
N HIS A 32 13.92 24.59 26.96
CA HIS A 32 13.21 25.86 27.04
C HIS A 32 13.54 26.58 28.35
N LYS A 33 13.63 27.91 28.29
CA LYS A 33 13.76 28.76 29.49
C LYS A 33 12.37 29.06 30.04
N GLY A 34 12.27 29.22 31.36
CA GLY A 34 10.98 29.43 32.04
C GLY A 34 10.16 30.61 31.51
N GLU A 35 10.84 31.66 31.04
CA GLU A 35 10.26 32.90 30.53
C GLU A 35 9.78 32.84 29.08
N ASP A 36 10.04 31.73 28.36
CA ASP A 36 9.68 31.61 26.95
C ASP A 36 8.17 31.43 26.79
N ILE A 37 7.48 32.50 26.38
CA ILE A 37 6.03 32.53 26.15
C ILE A 37 5.75 32.68 24.66
N THR A 38 4.67 32.04 24.22
CA THR A 38 4.09 32.17 22.88
C THR A 38 2.60 32.41 22.99
N VAL A 39 1.98 32.80 21.87
CA VAL A 39 0.53 32.98 21.78
C VAL A 39 -0.04 31.87 20.91
N VAL A 40 -1.06 31.19 21.43
CA VAL A 40 -1.78 30.13 20.71
C VAL A 40 -3.25 30.50 20.56
N LYS A 41 -3.80 30.26 19.37
CA LYS A 41 -5.22 30.51 19.09
C LYS A 41 -6.08 29.41 19.70
N ARG A 42 -7.02 29.77 20.57
CA ARG A 42 -7.98 28.86 21.19
C ARG A 42 -9.40 29.33 20.93
N LYS A 43 -10.26 28.40 20.51
CA LYS A 43 -11.70 28.65 20.29
C LYS A 43 -12.49 28.67 21.60
N ASN A 44 -13.00 29.80 22.07
CA ASN A 44 -13.78 29.87 23.31
C ASN A 44 -15.10 29.08 23.26
N ASN A 45 -15.80 28.99 24.39
CA ASN A 45 -17.08 28.28 24.51
C ASN A 45 -18.16 28.84 23.56
N VAL A 46 -18.06 30.12 23.18
CA VAL A 46 -18.94 30.80 22.21
C VAL A 46 -18.51 30.56 20.76
N GLY A 47 -17.37 29.89 20.56
CA GLY A 47 -16.87 29.52 19.24
C GLY A 47 -15.94 30.56 18.56
N ILE A 48 -15.66 31.67 19.23
CA ILE A 48 -14.73 32.71 18.79
C ILE A 48 -13.29 32.26 19.06
N ARG A 49 -12.36 32.51 18.12
CA ARG A 49 -10.93 32.22 18.32
C ARG A 49 -10.27 33.40 19.00
N GLU A 50 -9.68 33.16 20.17
CA GLU A 50 -8.95 34.13 20.96
C GLU A 50 -7.49 33.73 21.13
N ASP A 51 -6.65 34.73 21.31
CA ASP A 51 -5.22 34.60 21.50
C ASP A 51 -4.92 34.39 22.99
N VAL A 52 -4.36 33.22 23.33
CA VAL A 52 -4.09 32.82 24.71
C VAL A 52 -2.59 32.65 24.90
N LYS A 53 -2.05 33.23 25.98
CA LYS A 53 -0.64 33.04 26.37
C LYS A 53 -0.39 31.58 26.74
N CYS A 54 0.69 31.02 26.22
CA CYS A 54 1.08 29.62 26.40
C CYS A 54 2.61 29.52 26.49
N PRO A 55 3.16 28.76 27.45
CA PRO A 55 4.58 28.43 27.45
C PRO A 55 5.02 27.86 26.11
N LYS A 56 6.17 28.33 25.61
CA LYS A 56 6.74 27.90 24.33
C LYS A 56 6.97 26.39 24.29
N SER A 57 7.40 25.81 25.42
CA SER A 57 7.59 24.36 25.58
C SER A 57 6.35 23.54 25.23
N ILE A 58 5.17 24.02 25.62
CA ILE A 58 3.88 23.36 25.34
C ILE A 58 3.47 23.56 23.88
N ALA A 59 3.74 24.74 23.31
CA ALA A 59 3.46 25.01 21.90
C ALA A 59 4.33 24.12 20.99
N ASP A 60 5.63 24.02 21.28
CA ASP A 60 6.56 23.19 20.53
C ASP A 60 6.26 21.70 20.72
N TYR A 61 5.91 21.26 21.94
CA TYR A 61 5.44 19.90 22.16
C TYR A 61 4.26 19.55 21.24
N ASN A 62 3.21 20.39 21.22
CA ASN A 62 2.04 20.16 20.36
C ASN A 62 2.39 20.17 18.86
N LYS A 63 3.37 20.98 18.45
CA LYS A 63 3.84 21.05 17.06
C LYS A 63 4.55 19.77 16.63
N TYR A 64 5.29 19.12 17.53
CA TYR A 64 6.17 17.99 17.19
C TYR A 64 5.67 16.62 17.68
N MET A 65 4.74 16.54 18.65
CA MET A 65 4.28 15.28 19.24
C MET A 65 3.58 14.34 18.25
N GLY A 66 2.97 14.88 17.19
CA GLY A 66 2.13 14.12 16.26
C GLY A 66 2.89 13.17 15.33
N GLY A 67 4.22 13.13 15.38
CA GLY A 67 5.01 12.27 14.49
C GLY A 67 4.66 10.79 14.61
N VAL A 68 4.50 10.29 15.84
CA VAL A 68 4.13 8.88 16.10
C VAL A 68 2.71 8.60 15.63
N ASP A 69 1.75 9.46 15.99
CA ASP A 69 0.35 9.30 15.57
C ASP A 69 0.20 9.31 14.04
N HIS A 70 0.96 10.14 13.34
CA HIS A 70 0.98 10.17 11.87
C HIS A 70 1.56 8.89 11.28
N PHE A 71 2.63 8.36 11.87
CA PHE A 71 3.18 7.07 11.47
C PHE A 71 2.18 5.94 11.68
N ASP A 72 1.53 5.90 12.85
CA ASP A 72 0.52 4.90 13.20
C ASP A 72 -0.71 4.98 12.27
N GLN A 73 -1.15 6.19 11.92
CA GLN A 73 -2.21 6.39 10.93
C GLN A 73 -1.82 5.80 9.57
N LEU A 74 -0.60 6.06 9.09
CA LEU A 74 -0.13 5.50 7.82
C LEU A 74 -0.04 3.97 7.86
N LEU A 75 0.40 3.41 8.99
CA LEU A 75 0.50 1.98 9.22
C LEU A 75 -0.88 1.30 9.27
N GLU A 76 -1.86 1.92 9.92
CA GLU A 76 -3.22 1.38 10.04
C GLU A 76 -3.99 1.42 8.71
N CYS A 77 -3.78 2.45 7.88
CA CYS A 77 -4.49 2.63 6.61
C CYS A 77 -4.37 1.44 5.63
N TYR A 78 -3.19 0.79 5.56
CA TYR A 78 -2.93 -0.31 4.61
C TYR A 78 -2.18 -1.48 5.27
N ASN A 79 -2.66 -1.85 6.46
CA ASN A 79 -2.05 -2.86 7.30
C ASN A 79 -2.05 -4.26 6.63
N ILE A 80 -0.89 -4.94 6.60
CA ILE A 80 -0.73 -6.28 5.99
C ILE A 80 -0.80 -7.43 7.01
N THR A 81 -1.19 -7.15 8.25
CA THR A 81 -1.21 -8.14 9.32
C THR A 81 -2.09 -9.34 8.98
N TRP A 82 -1.56 -10.52 9.28
CA TRP A 82 -2.25 -11.79 9.06
C TRP A 82 -2.56 -12.48 10.40
N LYS A 83 -3.76 -13.06 10.52
CA LYS A 83 -4.13 -13.85 11.71
C LYS A 83 -3.30 -15.13 11.78
N SER A 84 -2.38 -15.21 12.75
CA SER A 84 -1.52 -16.37 12.96
C SER A 84 -1.53 -16.81 14.42
N ARG A 85 -1.39 -18.12 14.65
CA ARG A 85 -1.19 -18.69 16.00
C ARG A 85 0.23 -18.44 16.54
N ARG A 86 1.18 -18.12 15.65
CA ARG A 86 2.57 -17.82 16.00
C ARG A 86 2.70 -16.32 16.28
N TRP A 87 2.93 -15.95 17.54
CA TRP A 87 2.99 -14.54 17.98
C TRP A 87 4.03 -13.71 17.22
N TRP A 88 5.18 -14.29 16.87
CA TRP A 88 6.26 -13.61 16.15
C TRP A 88 5.88 -13.20 14.72
N MET A 89 4.88 -13.84 14.10
CA MET A 89 4.39 -13.41 12.79
C MET A 89 3.81 -11.99 12.84
N LYS A 90 3.22 -11.60 13.98
CA LYS A 90 2.72 -10.23 14.17
C LYS A 90 3.86 -9.21 14.13
N LEU A 91 4.99 -9.53 14.75
CA LEU A 91 6.20 -8.69 14.69
C LEU A 91 6.76 -8.63 13.27
N PHE A 92 6.84 -9.77 12.58
CA PHE A 92 7.32 -9.81 11.19
C PHE A 92 6.51 -8.88 10.27
N TYR A 93 5.18 -9.00 10.28
CA TYR A 93 4.33 -8.13 9.46
C TYR A 93 4.39 -6.66 9.88
N TYR A 94 4.50 -6.38 11.18
CA TYR A 94 4.70 -5.03 11.67
C TYR A 94 6.00 -4.41 11.11
N PHE A 95 7.12 -5.13 11.15
CA PHE A 95 8.38 -4.65 10.57
C PHE A 95 8.27 -4.42 9.07
N CYS A 96 7.63 -5.33 8.33
CA CYS A 96 7.36 -5.12 6.90
C CYS A 96 6.54 -3.85 6.65
N ASP A 97 5.42 -3.66 7.36
CA ASP A 97 4.63 -2.43 7.22
C ASP A 97 5.42 -1.17 7.58
N ALA A 98 6.16 -1.21 8.70
CA ALA A 98 6.99 -0.11 9.14
C ALA A 98 8.07 0.25 8.10
N THR A 99 8.71 -0.75 7.47
CA THR A 99 9.68 -0.50 6.40
C THR A 99 9.04 0.13 5.17
N ILE A 100 7.83 -0.28 4.79
CA ILE A 100 7.10 0.32 3.66
C ILE A 100 6.74 1.77 3.98
N VAL A 101 6.19 2.05 5.17
CA VAL A 101 5.86 3.42 5.59
C VAL A 101 7.10 4.30 5.65
N ASN A 102 8.22 3.81 6.20
CA ASN A 102 9.48 4.55 6.23
C ASN A 102 10.00 4.84 4.82
N SER A 103 9.95 3.87 3.90
CA SER A 103 10.34 4.08 2.50
C SER A 103 9.48 5.15 1.81
N TYR A 104 8.17 5.16 2.09
CA TYR A 104 7.25 6.19 1.59
C TYR A 104 7.57 7.57 2.18
N ILE A 105 7.87 7.67 3.47
CA ILE A 105 8.29 8.94 4.11
C ILE A 105 9.57 9.46 3.45
N MET A 106 10.56 8.59 3.20
CA MET A 106 11.80 8.98 2.50
C MET A 106 11.51 9.45 1.08
N TYR A 107 10.70 8.71 0.32
CA TYR A 107 10.29 9.08 -1.05
C TYR A 107 9.61 10.45 -1.07
N THR A 108 8.58 10.64 -0.24
CA THR A 108 7.82 11.91 -0.20
C THR A 108 8.69 13.09 0.24
N THR A 109 9.63 12.87 1.16
CA THR A 109 10.58 13.90 1.59
C THR A 109 11.54 14.26 0.45
N THR A 110 12.06 13.27 -0.26
CA THR A 110 12.97 13.48 -1.40
C THR A 110 12.29 14.23 -2.53
N VAL A 111 11.06 13.86 -2.90
CA VAL A 111 10.28 14.55 -3.94
C VAL A 111 10.06 16.02 -3.56
N LYS A 112 9.73 16.31 -2.30
CA LYS A 112 9.54 17.68 -1.81
C LYS A 112 10.83 18.51 -1.83
N LEU A 113 11.99 17.89 -1.64
CA LEU A 113 13.29 18.58 -1.64
C LEU A 113 13.81 18.82 -3.06
N THR A 114 13.67 17.84 -3.96
CA THR A 114 14.25 17.89 -5.31
C THR A 114 13.32 18.54 -6.33
N SER A 115 12.01 18.34 -6.21
CA SER A 115 11.03 18.72 -7.22
C SER A 115 10.02 19.70 -6.62
N ASN A 116 10.24 21.00 -6.81
CA ASN A 116 9.39 22.05 -6.22
C ASN A 116 7.98 22.15 -6.85
N ARG A 117 7.67 21.35 -7.88
CA ARG A 117 6.40 21.40 -8.64
C ARG A 117 5.65 20.07 -8.73
N GLU A 118 6.27 18.95 -8.36
CA GLU A 118 5.62 17.65 -8.45
C GLU A 118 5.01 17.25 -7.12
N LYS A 119 3.74 16.86 -7.17
CA LYS A 119 3.07 16.29 -5.98
C LYS A 119 3.55 14.86 -5.80
N PRO A 120 3.92 14.45 -4.58
CA PRO A 120 4.25 13.05 -4.33
C PRO A 120 3.04 12.16 -4.59
N LEU A 121 3.32 10.92 -4.95
CA LEU A 121 2.30 9.88 -5.10
C LEU A 121 1.53 9.71 -3.78
N THR A 122 0.25 9.34 -3.89
CA THR A 122 -0.54 8.96 -2.72
C THR A 122 0.00 7.65 -2.13
N HIS A 123 -0.20 7.44 -0.82
CA HIS A 123 0.31 6.25 -0.14
C HIS A 123 -0.19 4.94 -0.78
N LEU A 124 -1.45 4.89 -1.22
CA LEU A 124 -1.99 3.74 -1.96
C LEU A 124 -1.24 3.51 -3.28
N MET A 125 -1.06 4.56 -4.10
CA MET A 125 -0.39 4.42 -5.39
C MET A 125 1.05 3.95 -5.22
N TYR A 126 1.76 4.51 -4.23
CA TYR A 126 3.12 4.12 -3.89
C TYR A 126 3.18 2.63 -3.52
N ARG A 127 2.27 2.15 -2.67
CA ARG A 127 2.22 0.73 -2.28
C ARG A 127 1.87 -0.20 -3.44
N SER A 128 0.96 0.21 -4.34
CA SER A 128 0.62 -0.58 -5.52
C SER A 128 1.83 -0.74 -6.45
N LEU A 129 2.53 0.35 -6.75
CA LEU A 129 3.75 0.29 -7.57
C LEU A 129 4.84 -0.54 -6.90
N LEU A 130 5.05 -0.34 -5.60
CA LEU A 130 6.00 -1.15 -4.83
C LEU A 130 5.65 -2.65 -4.89
N ALA A 131 4.37 -3.00 -4.78
CA ALA A 131 3.93 -4.38 -4.89
C ALA A 131 4.16 -4.94 -6.30
N ASP A 132 3.84 -4.19 -7.35
CA ASP A 132 4.08 -4.58 -8.74
C ASP A 132 5.58 -4.78 -9.02
N GLU A 133 6.44 -3.90 -8.50
CA GLU A 133 7.90 -4.01 -8.61
C GLU A 133 8.46 -5.21 -7.85
N LEU A 134 7.99 -5.44 -6.62
CA LEU A 134 8.42 -6.59 -5.80
C LEU A 134 7.95 -7.93 -6.40
N ILE A 135 6.78 -7.95 -7.04
CA ILE A 135 6.32 -9.11 -7.81
C ILE A 135 7.20 -9.26 -9.05
N GLY A 136 7.47 -8.16 -9.78
CA GLY A 136 8.28 -8.16 -10.99
C GLY A 136 7.82 -9.24 -11.98
N GLN A 137 8.73 -10.16 -12.33
CA GLN A 137 8.44 -11.30 -13.21
C GLN A 137 8.10 -12.58 -12.43
N PHE A 138 8.03 -12.53 -11.09
CA PHE A 138 7.79 -13.70 -10.27
C PHE A 138 6.40 -14.27 -10.52
N CYS A 139 6.38 -15.50 -11.03
CA CYS A 139 5.18 -16.28 -11.22
C CYS A 139 5.23 -17.48 -10.29
N ASN A 140 4.41 -17.53 -9.24
CA ASN A 140 4.35 -18.68 -8.31
C ASN A 140 3.76 -19.96 -8.95
N ARG A 141 3.63 -19.98 -10.28
CA ARG A 141 3.32 -21.21 -10.99
C ARG A 141 4.60 -22.03 -11.06
N LYS A 142 4.52 -23.28 -10.59
CA LYS A 142 5.23 -24.42 -11.20
C LYS A 142 4.80 -24.60 -12.68
N ALA A 143 4.70 -23.53 -13.46
CA ALA A 143 4.39 -23.56 -14.87
C ALA A 143 5.71 -23.74 -15.60
N PHE A 144 5.86 -24.94 -16.15
CA PHE A 144 6.69 -25.16 -17.33
C PHE A 144 8.17 -24.76 -17.18
N LEU A 145 8.86 -25.37 -16.21
CA LEU A 145 10.10 -26.01 -16.67
C LEU A 145 9.66 -27.05 -17.70
N PRO A 146 10.16 -27.04 -18.95
CA PRO A 146 9.92 -28.16 -19.84
C PRO A 146 10.36 -29.41 -19.07
N LYS A 147 9.41 -30.30 -18.76
CA LYS A 147 9.77 -31.62 -18.27
C LYS A 147 10.78 -32.13 -19.28
N LYS A 148 12.05 -32.31 -18.87
CA LYS A 148 12.99 -33.14 -19.62
C LYS A 148 12.21 -34.39 -19.98
N VAL A 149 12.02 -34.62 -21.26
CA VAL A 149 11.29 -35.78 -21.78
C VAL A 149 12.14 -36.98 -21.40
N ILE A 150 11.91 -37.54 -20.22
CA ILE A 150 12.40 -38.85 -19.86
C ILE A 150 11.38 -39.81 -20.47
N PRO A 151 11.76 -40.66 -21.43
CA PRO A 151 10.84 -41.60 -22.05
C PRO A 151 10.51 -42.71 -21.04
N SER A 152 9.49 -42.50 -20.20
CA SER A 152 8.97 -43.55 -19.34
C SER A 152 7.86 -44.28 -20.07
N THR A 153 8.23 -45.42 -20.64
CA THR A 153 7.32 -46.49 -21.04
C THR A 153 6.33 -46.82 -19.91
N LYS A 154 5.05 -47.02 -20.28
CA LYS A 154 3.97 -47.65 -19.50
C LYS A 154 3.46 -46.89 -18.26
N ARG A 155 2.48 -46.00 -18.45
CA ARG A 155 1.39 -45.77 -17.45
C ARG A 155 0.05 -45.54 -18.15
N LYS A 156 -0.98 -46.27 -17.71
CA LYS A 156 -2.36 -46.20 -18.21
C LYS A 156 -3.02 -44.85 -17.86
N PRO A 157 -3.98 -44.36 -18.66
CA PRO A 157 -4.64 -43.09 -18.41
C PRO A 157 -5.80 -43.28 -17.42
N THR A 158 -5.66 -42.78 -16.20
CA THR A 158 -6.80 -42.56 -15.31
C THR A 158 -6.76 -41.16 -14.72
N ASP A 159 -7.91 -40.53 -14.84
CA ASP A 159 -8.43 -39.32 -14.22
C ASP A 159 -7.98 -37.92 -14.67
N VAL A 160 -8.99 -37.24 -15.21
CA VAL A 160 -9.06 -35.88 -15.72
C VAL A 160 -9.24 -34.92 -14.55
N GLY A 161 -8.14 -34.44 -13.99
CA GLY A 161 -8.12 -33.47 -12.90
C GLY A 161 -7.79 -32.04 -13.34
N ARG A 162 -8.82 -31.25 -13.67
CA ARG A 162 -8.91 -29.77 -13.52
C ARG A 162 -7.64 -28.94 -13.86
N GLY A 163 -7.43 -28.66 -15.14
CA GLY A 163 -6.68 -27.47 -15.56
C GLY A 163 -7.52 -26.21 -15.27
N ARG A 164 -7.26 -25.53 -14.14
CA ARG A 164 -7.79 -24.18 -13.89
C ARG A 164 -7.11 -23.21 -14.85
N ILE A 165 -7.96 -22.37 -15.44
CA ILE A 165 -7.61 -21.41 -16.48
C ILE A 165 -6.67 -20.34 -15.93
N ILE A 166 -5.64 -20.03 -16.71
CA ILE A 166 -4.72 -18.91 -16.53
C ILE A 166 -5.55 -17.61 -16.48
N LEU A 167 -5.59 -16.96 -15.31
CA LEU A 167 -5.76 -15.52 -15.21
C LEU A 167 -4.38 -14.93 -15.53
N ALA A 168 -4.10 -14.76 -16.81
CA ALA A 168 -3.12 -13.75 -17.22
C ALA A 168 -3.78 -12.41 -16.87
N GLY A 169 -3.03 -11.52 -16.21
CA GLY A 169 -3.53 -10.20 -15.87
C GLY A 169 -4.16 -9.55 -17.10
N ASN A 170 -5.30 -8.88 -16.91
CA ASN A 170 -6.08 -8.26 -17.98
C ASN A 170 -5.33 -7.13 -18.73
N ASN A 171 -4.07 -6.86 -18.41
CA ASN A 171 -3.30 -5.73 -18.93
C ASN A 171 -2.69 -5.98 -20.31
N SER A 172 -2.45 -7.24 -20.73
CA SER A 172 -1.94 -7.56 -22.07
C SER A 172 -3.03 -7.66 -23.15
N ARG A 173 -4.32 -7.63 -22.77
CA ARG A 173 -5.45 -7.62 -23.71
C ARG A 173 -5.68 -6.25 -24.36
N LEU A 174 -5.29 -5.17 -23.67
CA LEU A 174 -5.59 -3.77 -24.06
C LEU A 174 -4.34 -2.99 -24.50
N GLN A 175 -3.15 -3.56 -24.35
CA GLN A 175 -1.91 -2.99 -24.88
C GLN A 175 -1.65 -3.58 -26.27
N ASN A 176 -1.47 -2.71 -27.28
CA ASN A 176 -1.20 -3.06 -28.68
C ASN A 176 -2.40 -3.62 -29.47
N VAL A 177 -3.49 -2.86 -29.52
CA VAL A 177 -4.64 -3.08 -30.43
C VAL A 177 -4.13 -3.09 -31.89
N GLY A 178 -3.76 -4.26 -32.39
CA GLY A 178 -3.13 -4.44 -33.71
C GLY A 178 -2.17 -5.63 -33.80
N ASN A 179 -1.54 -6.05 -32.69
CA ASN A 179 -0.52 -7.10 -32.69
C ASN A 179 -1.04 -8.51 -32.33
N HIS A 180 -2.37 -8.70 -32.25
CA HIS A 180 -2.97 -10.00 -31.93
C HIS A 180 -3.11 -10.87 -33.18
N MET A 181 -2.06 -11.63 -33.51
CA MET A 181 -2.05 -12.53 -34.67
C MET A 181 -2.64 -13.92 -34.32
N PRO A 182 -3.57 -14.47 -35.12
CA PRO A 182 -4.06 -15.82 -34.96
C PRO A 182 -3.03 -16.84 -35.46
N ILE A 183 -2.62 -17.77 -34.59
CA ILE A 183 -1.72 -18.88 -34.90
C ILE A 183 -2.43 -20.23 -34.73
N ALA A 184 -2.04 -21.21 -35.54
CA ALA A 184 -2.53 -22.57 -35.41
C ALA A 184 -1.79 -23.30 -34.27
N GLY A 185 -2.55 -23.89 -33.36
CA GLY A 185 -2.03 -24.65 -32.23
C GLY A 185 -2.87 -25.89 -31.94
N LYS A 186 -2.68 -26.44 -30.74
CA LYS A 186 -3.45 -27.61 -30.28
C LYS A 186 -4.89 -27.25 -29.97
N TYR A 187 -5.80 -28.22 -30.05
CA TYR A 187 -7.19 -28.00 -29.65
C TYR A 187 -7.30 -27.62 -28.17
N ASN A 188 -7.80 -26.42 -27.90
CA ASN A 188 -8.11 -25.93 -26.56
C ASN A 188 -9.50 -25.32 -26.52
N ARG A 189 -10.06 -25.17 -25.31
CA ARG A 189 -11.40 -24.59 -25.11
C ARG A 189 -11.37 -23.10 -25.42
N CYS A 190 -12.37 -22.62 -26.17
CA CYS A 190 -12.50 -21.20 -26.46
C CYS A 190 -12.66 -20.40 -25.17
N ARG A 191 -11.81 -19.37 -24.97
CA ARG A 191 -11.84 -18.56 -23.75
C ARG A 191 -13.12 -17.74 -23.59
N LEU A 192 -13.72 -17.31 -24.71
CA LEU A 192 -14.90 -16.44 -24.71
C LEU A 192 -16.22 -17.22 -24.60
N CYS A 193 -16.41 -18.28 -25.40
CA CYS A 193 -17.71 -18.92 -25.55
C CYS A 193 -17.81 -20.35 -24.99
N SER A 194 -16.69 -20.98 -24.58
CA SER A 194 -16.76 -22.32 -23.99
C SER A 194 -17.26 -22.25 -22.55
N THR A 195 -18.34 -22.97 -22.26
CA THR A 195 -18.86 -23.14 -20.89
C THR A 195 -18.73 -24.60 -20.45
N LYS A 196 -19.10 -24.90 -19.20
CA LYS A 196 -19.15 -26.29 -18.69
C LYS A 196 -20.23 -27.13 -19.40
N LYS A 197 -21.35 -26.50 -19.77
CA LYS A 197 -22.49 -27.16 -20.41
C LYS A 197 -22.31 -27.31 -21.92
N ASN A 198 -21.64 -26.34 -22.57
CA ASN A 198 -21.37 -26.36 -24.01
C ASN A 198 -19.87 -26.10 -24.25
N VAL A 199 -19.11 -27.18 -24.48
CA VAL A 199 -17.66 -27.11 -24.64
C VAL A 199 -17.31 -26.85 -26.11
N LYS A 200 -16.93 -25.62 -26.42
CA LYS A 200 -16.42 -25.23 -27.74
C LYS A 200 -14.90 -25.25 -27.75
N ARG A 201 -14.30 -25.91 -28.74
CA ARG A 201 -12.83 -26.02 -28.90
C ARG A 201 -12.38 -25.38 -30.21
N SER A 202 -11.18 -24.80 -30.19
CA SER A 202 -10.55 -24.18 -31.36
C SER A 202 -9.08 -24.57 -31.46
N LYS A 203 -8.55 -24.58 -32.68
CA LYS A 203 -7.10 -24.66 -32.98
C LYS A 203 -6.46 -23.27 -33.08
N ILE A 204 -7.25 -22.20 -33.08
CA ILE A 204 -6.75 -20.84 -33.27
C ILE A 204 -6.41 -20.27 -31.90
N HIS A 205 -5.16 -19.84 -31.75
CA HIS A 205 -4.65 -19.17 -30.57
C HIS A 205 -4.22 -17.76 -30.93
N CYS A 206 -4.33 -16.82 -30.01
CA CYS A 206 -3.66 -15.54 -30.14
C CYS A 206 -2.20 -15.71 -29.72
N GLN A 207 -1.25 -15.26 -30.55
CA GLN A 207 0.19 -15.35 -30.25
C GLN A 207 0.57 -14.56 -28.99
N GLU A 208 0.01 -13.38 -28.81
CA GLU A 208 0.31 -12.50 -27.65
C GLU A 208 -0.43 -12.93 -26.38
N CYS A 209 -1.70 -13.30 -26.50
CA CYS A 209 -2.53 -13.64 -25.33
C CYS A 209 -2.42 -15.12 -24.92
N GLU A 210 -1.84 -15.97 -25.78
CA GLU A 210 -1.77 -17.45 -25.64
C GLU A 210 -3.12 -18.13 -25.30
N VAL A 211 -4.23 -17.53 -25.72
CA VAL A 211 -5.58 -18.07 -25.50
C VAL A 211 -6.16 -18.67 -26.78
N ALA A 212 -6.84 -19.81 -26.64
CA ALA A 212 -7.61 -20.39 -27.73
C ALA A 212 -8.94 -19.67 -27.90
N LEU A 213 -9.27 -19.26 -29.13
CA LEU A 213 -10.50 -18.56 -29.48
C LEU A 213 -11.10 -19.17 -30.74
N CYS A 214 -12.42 -19.26 -30.83
CA CYS A 214 -13.11 -19.55 -32.10
C CYS A 214 -12.89 -18.38 -33.06
N LEU A 215 -13.04 -18.63 -34.37
CA LEU A 215 -12.95 -17.59 -35.42
C LEU A 215 -13.81 -16.37 -35.06
N ASP A 216 -15.10 -16.60 -34.80
CA ASP A 216 -16.07 -15.54 -34.49
C ASP A 216 -15.85 -14.89 -33.11
N CYS A 217 -15.04 -15.52 -32.24
CA CYS A 217 -14.73 -15.03 -30.90
C CYS A 217 -13.41 -14.26 -30.85
N PHE A 218 -12.61 -14.29 -31.92
CA PHE A 218 -11.27 -13.69 -31.92
C PHE A 218 -11.34 -12.17 -31.87
N LEU A 219 -12.11 -11.54 -32.76
CA LEU A 219 -12.27 -10.09 -32.79
C LEU A 219 -12.96 -9.57 -31.51
N PRO A 220 -14.11 -10.10 -31.06
CA PRO A 220 -14.79 -9.60 -29.85
C PRO A 220 -13.96 -9.73 -28.57
N PHE A 221 -13.04 -10.70 -28.51
CA PHE A 221 -12.17 -10.88 -27.34
C PHE A 221 -11.06 -9.81 -27.26
N HIS A 222 -10.63 -9.24 -28.38
CA HIS A 222 -9.57 -8.23 -28.43
C HIS A 222 -10.10 -6.80 -28.64
N SER A 223 -11.41 -6.64 -28.82
CA SER A 223 -12.05 -5.34 -29.08
C SER A 223 -12.83 -4.75 -27.89
N GLN A 224 -12.80 -5.38 -26.71
CA GLN A 224 -13.39 -4.84 -25.47
C GLN A 224 -12.35 -4.74 -24.36
#